data_AF-A0A8T2DUE2-F1
#
_entry.id   AF-A0A8T2DUE2-F1
#
_cell.length_a   1.000
_cell.length_b   1.000
_cell.length_c   1.000
_cell.angle_alpha   90.00
_cell.angle_beta   90.00
_cell.angle_gamma   90.00
#
_symmetry.space_group_name_H-M   'P 1'
#
loop_
_entity.id
_entity.type
_entity.pdbx_description
1 polymer ?
#
loop_
_entity_poly.entity_id
_entity_poly.type
_entity_poly.pdbx_seq_one_letter_code
_entity_poly.pdbx_strand_id
1 'polypeptide(L)'
;MEFMGTINLQQYSNKQKILLVGEGDFSFSLSLARVFGSATNITATSLDTREELGIKYTDGKANVEGLELFGCTVVHGVNVHSMSSDYRLGRYDRIIFNFPHSGLGFGSEHDIFFIMLHQGLVRGFLESARKMLKDEDGEIHVTHKTTDPFNRWGIETLAGEKGLRLIGEIEFHKWAFPGYSNKKGGGSNCNSTFLLRRILSLLDYHVYSSVYSFRIYMII
;
A
#
# COMPACT_ATOMS: atom_id res chain seq x y z
N MET A 1 1.34 24.21 -23.43
CA MET A 1 1.54 23.11 -22.47
C MET A 1 1.58 23.78 -21.10
N GLU A 2 0.48 23.76 -20.36
CA GLU A 2 0.45 24.38 -19.03
C GLU A 2 1.41 23.63 -18.12
N PHE A 3 2.39 24.36 -17.58
CA PHE A 3 3.31 23.82 -16.59
C PHE A 3 2.55 23.67 -15.28
N MET A 4 1.85 22.54 -15.11
CA MET A 4 1.25 22.22 -13.80
C MET A 4 2.39 22.14 -12.78
N GLY A 5 2.34 22.99 -11.76
CA GLY A 5 3.33 23.02 -10.69
C GLY A 5 3.44 21.69 -9.94
N THR A 6 4.49 21.54 -9.13
CA THR A 6 4.63 20.37 -8.26
C THR A 6 3.58 20.44 -7.15
N ILE A 7 2.70 19.44 -7.11
CA ILE A 7 1.70 19.26 -6.07
C ILE A 7 2.15 18.07 -5.21
N ASN A 8 2.16 18.26 -3.90
CA ASN A 8 2.57 17.24 -2.94
C ASN A 8 1.38 16.82 -2.06
N LEU A 9 1.28 15.52 -1.78
CA LEU A 9 0.45 14.95 -0.72
C LEU A 9 1.34 14.09 0.17
N GLN A 10 1.70 14.62 1.33
CA GLN A 10 2.69 14.02 2.23
C GLN A 10 4.01 13.75 1.47
N GLN A 11 4.49 12.51 1.45
CA GLN A 11 5.71 12.07 0.78
C GLN A 11 5.56 11.81 -0.73
N TYR A 12 4.39 12.04 -1.32
CA TYR A 12 4.12 11.76 -2.74
C TYR A 12 3.91 13.05 -3.52
N SER A 13 4.36 13.08 -4.77
CA SER A 13 4.16 14.23 -5.67
C SER A 13 3.58 13.83 -7.02
N ASN A 14 2.90 14.77 -7.67
CA ASN A 14 2.37 14.60 -9.03
C ASN A 14 3.46 14.48 -10.12
N LYS A 15 4.74 14.58 -9.76
CA LYS A 15 5.88 14.40 -10.67
C LYS A 15 6.47 12.99 -10.63
N GLN A 16 6.09 12.19 -9.64
CA GLN A 16 6.52 10.79 -9.51
C GLN A 16 5.59 9.89 -10.33
N LYS A 17 6.14 8.85 -10.97
CA LYS A 17 5.36 7.72 -11.49
C LYS A 17 5.14 6.72 -10.35
N ILE A 18 3.89 6.49 -9.99
CA ILE A 18 3.50 5.78 -8.77
C ILE A 18 2.78 4.48 -9.11
N LEU A 19 3.20 3.38 -8.51
CA LEU A 19 2.49 2.10 -8.50
C LEU A 19 1.88 1.88 -7.12
N LEU A 20 0.57 1.62 -7.06
CA LEU A 20 -0.13 1.18 -5.85
C LEU A 20 -0.51 -0.29 -5.98
N VAL A 21 -0.11 -1.08 -4.99
CA VAL A 21 -0.19 -2.53 -5.01
C VAL A 21 -1.16 -3.03 -3.96
N GLY A 22 -2.04 -3.95 -4.36
CA GLY A 22 -2.99 -4.59 -3.46
C GLY A 22 -4.05 -3.62 -2.92
N GLU A 23 -4.50 -2.69 -3.76
CA GLU A 23 -5.61 -1.80 -3.41
C GLU A 23 -6.86 -2.63 -3.09
N GLY A 24 -7.47 -2.34 -1.93
CA GLY A 24 -8.77 -2.89 -1.55
C GLY A 24 -9.89 -2.17 -2.31
N ASP A 25 -10.46 -1.14 -1.68
CA ASP A 25 -11.51 -0.32 -2.31
C ASP A 25 -10.99 0.82 -3.20
N PHE A 26 -9.69 0.87 -3.48
CA PHE A 26 -9.03 1.91 -4.29
C PHE A 26 -9.13 3.36 -3.75
N SER A 27 -9.63 3.56 -2.53
CA SER A 27 -9.85 4.90 -1.97
C SER A 27 -8.55 5.67 -1.70
N PHE A 28 -7.44 4.97 -1.46
CA PHE A 28 -6.13 5.60 -1.25
C PHE A 28 -5.59 6.18 -2.55
N SER A 29 -5.57 5.38 -3.62
CA SER A 29 -5.21 5.86 -4.97
C SER A 29 -6.07 7.05 -5.39
N LEU A 30 -7.39 6.98 -5.14
CA LEU A 30 -8.31 8.06 -5.51
C LEU A 30 -8.04 9.34 -4.70
N SER A 31 -7.62 9.23 -3.44
CA SER A 31 -7.20 10.38 -2.65
C SER A 31 -6.00 11.09 -3.28
N LEU A 32 -5.01 10.36 -3.79
CA LEU A 32 -3.86 10.95 -4.49
C LEU A 32 -4.31 11.65 -5.78
N ALA A 33 -5.10 10.95 -6.61
CA ALA A 33 -5.62 11.47 -7.87
C ALA A 33 -6.37 12.80 -7.70
N ARG A 34 -7.25 12.87 -6.69
CA ARG A 34 -8.03 14.09 -6.38
C ARG A 34 -7.16 15.27 -6.00
N VAL A 35 -6.12 15.06 -5.18
CA VAL A 35 -5.21 16.14 -4.77
C VAL A 35 -4.31 16.57 -5.92
N PHE A 36 -3.81 15.62 -6.71
CA PHE A 36 -2.96 15.92 -7.87
C PHE A 36 -3.74 16.54 -9.03
N GLY A 37 -5.07 16.38 -9.05
CA GLY A 37 -5.94 16.81 -10.16
C GLY A 37 -5.80 15.96 -11.43
N SER A 38 -5.00 14.89 -11.37
CA SER A 38 -4.72 13.94 -12.45
C SER A 38 -4.16 12.66 -11.85
N ALA A 39 -4.32 11.54 -12.54
CA ALA A 39 -3.78 10.25 -12.19
C ALA A 39 -3.03 9.58 -13.37
N THR A 40 -2.66 10.33 -14.41
CA THR A 40 -1.95 9.78 -15.58
C THR A 40 -0.57 9.21 -15.24
N ASN A 41 0.01 9.62 -14.12
CA ASN A 41 1.25 9.11 -13.54
C ASN A 41 1.03 7.96 -12.53
N ILE A 42 -0.22 7.54 -12.30
CA ILE A 42 -0.59 6.54 -11.31
C ILE A 42 -1.02 5.24 -12.01
N THR A 43 -0.48 4.13 -11.52
CA THR A 43 -1.00 2.78 -11.79
C THR A 43 -1.50 2.18 -10.47
N ALA A 44 -2.78 1.84 -10.40
CA ALA A 44 -3.39 1.24 -9.21
C ALA A 44 -3.77 -0.21 -9.50
N THR A 45 -3.39 -1.13 -8.61
CA THR A 45 -3.53 -2.57 -8.85
C THR A 45 -4.21 -3.29 -7.70
N SER A 46 -4.98 -4.33 -8.02
CA SER A 46 -5.59 -5.24 -7.04
C SER A 46 -5.30 -6.69 -7.40
N LEU A 47 -5.30 -7.55 -6.38
CA LEU A 47 -5.34 -9.01 -6.60
C LEU A 47 -6.72 -9.44 -7.10
N ASP A 48 -7.78 -8.86 -6.52
CA ASP A 48 -9.17 -9.12 -6.88
C ASP A 48 -9.45 -8.73 -8.35
N THR A 49 -10.33 -9.49 -9.01
CA THR A 49 -10.91 -9.07 -10.30
C THR A 49 -11.86 -7.89 -10.13
N ARG A 50 -12.29 -7.26 -11.24
CA ARG A 50 -13.25 -6.16 -11.19
C ARG A 50 -14.61 -6.60 -10.64
N GLU A 51 -15.01 -7.83 -10.94
CA GLU A 51 -16.25 -8.43 -10.45
C GLU A 51 -16.16 -8.68 -8.94
N GLU A 52 -15.07 -9.31 -8.49
CA GLU A 52 -14.82 -9.56 -7.06
C GLU A 52 -14.77 -8.26 -6.26
N LEU A 53 -14.12 -7.22 -6.80
CA LEU A 53 -14.08 -5.89 -6.21
C LEU A 53 -15.50 -5.35 -5.95
N GLY A 54 -16.39 -5.44 -6.95
CA GLY A 54 -17.77 -4.96 -6.84
C GLY A 54 -18.61 -5.72 -5.81
N ILE A 55 -18.23 -6.97 -5.49
CA ILE A 55 -18.87 -7.78 -4.45
C ILE A 55 -18.26 -7.46 -3.08
N LYS A 56 -16.93 -7.33 -3.01
CA LYS A 56 -16.18 -7.20 -1.76
C LYS A 56 -16.24 -5.80 -1.16
N TYR A 57 -16.31 -4.75 -1.97
CA TYR A 57 -16.21 -3.37 -1.48
C TYR A 57 -17.34 -2.52 -2.04
N THR A 58 -18.20 -2.03 -1.15
CA THR A 58 -19.36 -1.20 -1.51
C THR A 58 -18.99 -0.04 -2.41
N ASP A 59 -17.88 0.66 -2.10
CA ASP A 59 -17.44 1.84 -2.85
C ASP A 59 -16.38 1.53 -3.91
N GLY A 60 -15.92 0.27 -4.01
CA GLY A 60 -14.76 -0.10 -4.83
C GLY A 60 -14.95 0.22 -6.31
N LYS A 61 -16.14 -0.10 -6.86
CA LYS A 61 -16.46 0.19 -8.27
C LYS A 61 -16.47 1.69 -8.56
N ALA A 62 -17.15 2.48 -7.72
CA ALA A 62 -17.21 3.93 -7.88
C ALA A 62 -15.84 4.59 -7.74
N ASN A 63 -14.98 4.07 -6.85
CA ASN A 63 -13.62 4.58 -6.69
C ASN A 63 -12.74 4.28 -7.91
N VAL A 64 -12.85 3.08 -8.49
CA VAL A 64 -12.16 2.72 -9.75
C VAL A 64 -12.64 3.60 -10.90
N GLU A 65 -13.94 3.79 -11.07
CA GLU A 65 -14.49 4.68 -12.12
C GLU A 65 -13.98 6.11 -11.94
N GLY A 66 -13.94 6.62 -10.71
CA GLY A 66 -13.35 7.93 -10.40
C GLY A 66 -11.87 8.01 -10.79
N LEU A 67 -11.08 6.97 -10.49
CA LEU A 67 -9.67 6.90 -10.87
C LEU A 67 -9.45 6.89 -12.38
N GLU A 68 -10.23 6.10 -13.11
CA GLU A 68 -10.20 6.03 -14.57
C GLU A 68 -10.54 7.39 -15.19
N LEU A 69 -11.49 8.13 -14.62
CA LEU A 69 -11.81 9.51 -15.04
C LEU A 69 -10.66 10.50 -14.82
N PHE A 70 -9.83 10.29 -13.78
CA PHE A 70 -8.59 11.05 -13.59
C PHE A 70 -7.43 10.58 -14.50
N GLY A 71 -7.64 9.57 -15.34
CA GLY A 71 -6.62 9.02 -16.24
C GLY A 71 -5.70 7.96 -15.61
N CYS A 72 -6.08 7.41 -14.47
CA CYS A 72 -5.34 6.32 -13.82
C CYS A 72 -5.33 5.07 -14.68
N THR A 73 -4.20 4.37 -14.72
CA THR A 73 -4.18 2.97 -15.20
C THR A 73 -4.60 2.05 -14.07
N VAL A 74 -5.70 1.33 -14.22
CA VAL A 74 -6.16 0.33 -13.22
C VAL A 74 -5.92 -1.08 -13.75
N VAL A 75 -5.23 -1.91 -12.97
CA VAL A 75 -4.86 -3.28 -13.38
C VAL A 75 -5.26 -4.30 -12.30
N HIS A 76 -6.18 -5.20 -12.66
CA HIS A 76 -6.65 -6.26 -11.77
C HIS A 76 -5.86 -7.57 -11.96
N GLY A 77 -5.95 -8.47 -10.97
CA GLY A 77 -5.30 -9.78 -10.99
C GLY A 77 -3.79 -9.74 -10.78
N VAL A 78 -3.26 -8.67 -10.18
CA VAL A 78 -1.81 -8.52 -9.98
C VAL A 78 -1.38 -9.23 -8.71
N ASN A 79 -0.57 -10.28 -8.86
CA ASN A 79 0.05 -11.00 -7.74
C ASN A 79 1.42 -10.41 -7.42
N VAL A 80 1.63 -10.02 -6.16
CA VAL A 80 2.88 -9.39 -5.71
C VAL A 80 4.12 -10.27 -5.89
N HIS A 81 3.97 -11.59 -5.95
CA HIS A 81 5.06 -12.54 -6.18
C HIS A 81 5.53 -12.57 -7.65
N SER A 82 4.71 -12.09 -8.58
CA SER A 82 5.00 -12.16 -10.02
C SER A 82 4.81 -10.83 -10.77
N MET A 83 4.45 -9.74 -10.09
CA MET A 83 4.16 -8.45 -10.70
C MET A 83 5.32 -7.87 -11.52
N SER A 84 6.58 -8.24 -11.24
CA SER A 84 7.74 -7.83 -12.04
C SER A 84 7.76 -8.43 -13.45
N SER A 85 6.94 -9.44 -13.72
CA SER A 85 6.81 -10.10 -15.02
C SER A 85 5.51 -9.76 -15.74
N ASP A 86 4.66 -8.91 -15.15
CA ASP A 86 3.42 -8.47 -15.76
C ASP A 86 3.70 -7.38 -16.80
N TYR A 87 3.45 -7.69 -18.07
CA TYR A 87 3.72 -6.77 -19.20
C TYR A 87 2.89 -5.48 -19.17
N ARG A 88 1.83 -5.44 -18.35
CA ARG A 88 0.99 -4.25 -18.16
C ARG A 88 1.63 -3.25 -17.20
N LEU A 89 2.66 -3.67 -16.45
CA LEU A 89 3.37 -2.86 -15.47
C LEU A 89 4.77 -2.47 -16.00
N GLY A 90 5.35 -1.43 -15.41
CA GLY A 90 6.67 -0.93 -15.80
C GLY A 90 7.59 -0.63 -14.61
N ARG A 91 8.51 0.33 -14.81
CA ARG A 91 9.32 0.89 -13.72
C ARG A 91 8.69 2.15 -13.13
N TYR A 92 8.87 2.35 -11.82
CA TYR A 92 8.19 3.39 -11.04
C TYR A 92 9.16 4.13 -10.10
N ASP A 93 8.86 5.39 -9.81
CA ASP A 93 9.58 6.20 -8.82
C ASP A 93 9.14 5.83 -7.40
N ARG A 94 7.86 5.47 -7.22
CA ARG A 94 7.31 5.01 -5.94
C ARG A 94 6.48 3.74 -6.15
N ILE A 95 6.76 2.70 -5.37
CA ILE A 95 5.95 1.47 -5.33
C ILE A 95 5.39 1.31 -3.92
N ILE A 96 4.07 1.39 -3.79
CA ILE A 96 3.39 1.53 -2.50
C ILE A 96 2.56 0.27 -2.23
N PHE A 97 2.73 -0.32 -1.05
CA PHE A 97 1.87 -1.39 -0.54
C PHE A 97 1.39 -1.07 0.87
N ASN A 98 0.13 -0.65 0.98
CA ASN A 98 -0.46 -0.24 2.25
C ASN A 98 -1.10 -1.43 2.96
N PHE A 99 -0.68 -1.66 4.21
CA PHE A 99 -1.21 -2.70 5.08
C PHE A 99 -1.27 -4.07 4.39
N PRO A 100 -0.13 -4.57 3.87
CA PRO A 100 -0.08 -5.89 3.25
C PRO A 100 -0.72 -6.92 4.18
N HIS A 101 -1.51 -7.84 3.63
CA HIS A 101 -2.14 -8.90 4.39
C HIS A 101 -2.34 -10.11 3.47
N SER A 102 -2.05 -11.32 3.95
CA SER A 102 -2.03 -12.52 3.10
C SER A 102 -3.44 -12.96 2.71
N GLY A 103 -4.44 -12.65 3.55
CA GLY A 103 -5.83 -13.07 3.33
C GLY A 103 -6.04 -14.59 3.41
N LEU A 104 -4.99 -15.34 3.78
CA LEU A 104 -4.99 -16.80 3.83
C LEU A 104 -5.28 -17.28 5.26
N GLY A 105 -6.33 -18.10 5.38
CA GLY A 105 -6.70 -18.82 6.59
C GLY A 105 -7.60 -18.04 7.56
N PHE A 106 -8.06 -18.75 8.59
CA PHE A 106 -8.83 -18.20 9.71
C PHE A 106 -8.02 -18.39 10.98
N GLY A 107 -7.51 -17.31 11.57
CA GLY A 107 -6.69 -17.40 12.77
C GLY A 107 -6.31 -16.05 13.35
N SER A 108 -5.54 -16.09 14.44
CA SER A 108 -5.11 -14.90 15.16
C SER A 108 -3.85 -14.31 14.52
N GLU A 109 -3.80 -12.99 14.39
CA GLU A 109 -2.60 -12.22 14.00
C GLU A 109 -1.39 -12.47 14.93
N HIS A 110 -1.60 -13.05 16.12
CA HIS A 110 -0.54 -13.37 17.07
C HIS A 110 0.12 -14.73 16.82
N ASP A 111 -0.55 -15.59 16.05
CA ASP A 111 -0.08 -16.94 15.75
C ASP A 111 1.11 -16.87 14.77
N ILE A 112 2.19 -17.57 15.14
CA ILE A 112 3.44 -17.57 14.39
C ILE A 112 3.27 -18.07 12.96
N PHE A 113 2.33 -18.99 12.71
CA PHE A 113 2.06 -19.49 11.37
C PHE A 113 1.53 -18.37 10.46
N PHE A 114 0.59 -17.57 10.93
CA PHE A 114 0.03 -16.45 10.16
C PHE A 114 1.07 -15.34 9.98
N ILE A 115 1.86 -15.04 11.01
CA ILE A 115 2.99 -14.10 10.90
C ILE A 115 3.95 -14.55 9.79
N MET A 116 4.29 -15.84 9.70
CA MET A 116 5.16 -16.35 8.63
C MET A 116 4.53 -16.21 7.23
N LEU A 117 3.21 -16.40 7.09
CA LEU A 117 2.48 -16.16 5.84
C LEU A 117 2.55 -14.69 5.42
N HIS A 118 2.35 -13.77 6.37
CA HIS A 118 2.44 -12.34 6.12
C HIS A 118 3.85 -11.90 5.73
N GLN A 119 4.87 -12.40 6.42
CA GLN A 119 6.27 -12.19 6.04
C GLN A 119 6.56 -12.74 4.64
N GLY A 120 6.00 -13.89 4.27
CA GLY A 120 6.12 -14.47 2.93
C GLY A 120 5.56 -13.54 1.83
N LEU A 121 4.38 -12.97 2.06
CA LEU A 121 3.77 -12.00 1.16
C LEU A 121 4.67 -10.76 0.99
N VAL A 122 5.15 -10.18 2.09
CA VAL A 122 6.01 -9.00 2.07
C VAL A 122 7.34 -9.30 1.38
N ARG A 123 7.96 -10.45 1.64
CA ARG A 123 9.19 -10.89 0.93
C ARG A 123 8.97 -10.99 -0.58
N GLY A 124 7.85 -11.55 -1.01
CA GLY A 124 7.49 -11.67 -2.42
C GLY A 124 7.31 -10.31 -3.09
N PHE A 125 6.57 -9.42 -2.42
CA PHE A 125 6.39 -8.04 -2.86
C PHE A 125 7.73 -7.30 -3.00
N LEU A 126 8.59 -7.34 -1.97
CA LEU A 126 9.87 -6.63 -1.97
C LEU A 126 10.80 -7.14 -3.08
N GLU A 127 10.83 -8.45 -3.33
CA GLU A 127 11.60 -9.06 -4.42
C GLU A 127 11.14 -8.56 -5.81
N SER A 128 9.82 -8.53 -6.05
CA SER A 128 9.26 -8.02 -7.31
C SER A 128 9.45 -6.51 -7.45
N ALA A 129 9.14 -5.76 -6.39
CA ALA A 129 9.22 -4.29 -6.39
C ALA A 129 10.64 -3.80 -6.64
N ARG A 130 11.66 -4.47 -6.09
CA ARG A 130 13.07 -4.16 -6.36
C ARG A 130 13.40 -4.14 -7.85
N LYS A 131 12.86 -5.09 -8.63
CA LYS A 131 13.09 -5.20 -10.09
C LYS A 131 12.35 -4.11 -10.88
N MET A 132 11.39 -3.45 -10.26
CA MET A 132 10.50 -2.45 -10.87
C MET A 132 10.82 -1.03 -10.40
N LEU A 133 11.72 -0.85 -9.42
CA LEU A 133 12.19 0.47 -9.02
C LEU A 133 12.97 1.11 -10.17
N LYS A 134 12.83 2.42 -10.34
CA LYS A 134 13.78 3.24 -11.13
C LYS A 134 15.10 3.41 -10.38
N ASP A 135 16.19 3.64 -11.12
CA ASP A 135 17.55 3.67 -10.58
C ASP A 135 17.82 4.92 -9.73
N GLU A 136 17.29 6.07 -10.13
CA GLU A 136 17.45 7.34 -9.42
C GLU A 136 16.22 7.64 -8.57
N ASP A 137 16.41 7.85 -7.26
CA ASP A 137 15.37 8.24 -6.29
C ASP A 137 14.15 7.29 -6.23
N GLY A 138 14.29 6.04 -6.68
CA GLY A 138 13.23 5.03 -6.61
C GLY A 138 13.03 4.49 -5.19
N GLU A 139 11.81 4.55 -4.66
CA GLU A 139 11.51 4.06 -3.31
C GLU A 139 10.34 3.08 -3.25
N ILE A 140 10.48 2.08 -2.39
CA ILE A 140 9.39 1.18 -1.99
C ILE A 140 8.83 1.68 -0.67
N HIS A 141 7.50 1.82 -0.60
CA HIS A 141 6.80 2.27 0.59
C HIS A 141 5.89 1.15 1.09
N VAL A 142 6.13 0.67 2.31
CA VAL A 142 5.25 -0.27 2.98
C VAL A 142 4.62 0.45 4.16
N THR A 143 3.29 0.58 4.20
CA THR A 143 2.62 1.15 5.38
C THR A 143 2.16 0.02 6.28
N HIS A 144 2.58 0.03 7.55
CA HIS A 144 2.17 -1.02 8.49
C HIS A 144 2.09 -0.54 9.94
N LYS A 145 1.42 -1.33 10.76
CA LYS A 145 1.36 -1.14 12.22
C LYS A 145 2.68 -1.61 12.82
N THR A 146 3.15 -0.91 13.84
CA THR A 146 4.44 -1.21 14.49
C THR A 146 4.31 -1.62 15.96
N THR A 147 3.09 -1.93 16.40
CA THR A 147 2.83 -2.56 17.69
C THR A 147 2.64 -4.07 17.54
N ASP A 148 2.84 -4.82 18.61
CA ASP A 148 2.56 -6.26 18.66
C ASP A 148 1.10 -6.55 18.22
N PRO A 149 0.85 -7.62 17.44
CA PRO A 149 1.83 -8.57 16.88
C PRO A 149 2.47 -8.14 15.55
N PHE A 150 2.06 -7.00 14.99
CA PHE A 150 2.43 -6.55 13.65
C PHE A 150 3.92 -6.20 13.52
N ASN A 151 4.55 -5.70 14.59
CA ASN A 151 6.00 -5.46 14.61
C ASN A 151 6.83 -6.73 14.34
N ARG A 152 6.31 -7.92 14.67
CA ARG A 152 6.98 -9.21 14.43
C ARG A 152 7.11 -9.54 12.94
N TRP A 153 6.46 -8.79 12.06
CA TRP A 153 6.64 -8.93 10.62
C TRP A 153 8.03 -8.48 10.18
N GLY A 154 8.68 -7.58 10.92
CA GLY A 154 10.09 -7.22 10.71
C GLY A 154 10.36 -6.64 9.33
N ILE A 155 9.58 -5.66 8.88
CA ILE A 155 9.62 -5.11 7.51
C ILE A 155 11.05 -4.71 7.09
N GLU A 156 11.80 -4.04 7.96
CA GLU A 156 13.20 -3.68 7.71
C GLU A 156 14.10 -4.91 7.50
N THR A 157 13.97 -5.92 8.36
CA THR A 157 14.72 -7.18 8.24
C THR A 157 14.42 -7.87 6.91
N LEU A 158 13.13 -7.98 6.55
CA LEU A 158 12.71 -8.57 5.27
C LEU A 158 13.23 -7.78 4.07
N ALA A 159 13.36 -6.46 4.18
CA ALA A 159 13.97 -5.62 3.15
C ALA A 159 15.46 -5.90 3.00
N GLY A 160 16.18 -6.01 4.13
CA GLY A 160 17.61 -6.37 4.16
C GLY A 160 17.90 -7.70 3.45
N GLU A 161 17.06 -8.72 3.67
CA GLU A 161 17.15 -10.02 2.99
C GLU A 161 17.05 -9.93 1.46
N LYS A 162 16.50 -8.84 0.92
CA LYS A 162 16.33 -8.58 -0.52
C LYS A 162 17.35 -7.59 -1.09
N GLY A 163 18.37 -7.23 -0.31
CA GLY A 163 19.37 -6.22 -0.70
C GLY A 163 18.77 -4.81 -0.77
N LEU A 164 17.72 -4.56 0.02
CA LEU A 164 17.12 -3.25 0.20
C LEU A 164 17.51 -2.70 1.58
N ARG A 165 17.44 -1.38 1.75
CA ARG A 165 17.76 -0.70 3.00
C ARG A 165 16.63 0.25 3.39
N LEU A 166 16.28 0.27 4.67
CA LEU A 166 15.40 1.30 5.23
C LEU A 166 16.12 2.66 5.19
N ILE A 167 15.48 3.65 4.57
CA ILE A 167 16.00 5.02 4.46
C ILE A 167 15.22 6.03 5.31
N GLY A 168 14.06 5.63 5.84
CA GLY A 168 13.31 6.43 6.79
C GLY A 168 11.94 5.84 7.11
N GLU A 169 11.33 6.39 8.15
CA GLU A 169 9.98 6.07 8.58
C GLU A 169 9.19 7.36 8.68
N ILE A 170 7.98 7.36 8.12
CA ILE A 170 7.07 8.52 8.18
C ILE A 170 5.80 8.08 8.88
N GLU A 171 5.37 8.84 9.90
CA GLU A 171 4.11 8.53 10.58
C GLU A 171 2.94 8.61 9.58
N PHE A 172 2.13 7.56 9.54
CA PHE A 172 0.99 7.48 8.65
C PHE A 172 -0.25 8.04 9.33
N HIS A 173 -0.78 9.12 8.76
CA HIS A 173 -1.99 9.76 9.21
C HIS A 173 -3.11 9.55 8.20
N LYS A 174 -4.13 8.74 8.54
CA LYS A 174 -5.28 8.48 7.65
C LYS A 174 -5.94 9.78 7.15
N TRP A 175 -6.08 10.78 8.03
CA TRP A 175 -6.71 12.05 7.72
C TRP A 175 -5.91 12.90 6.72
N ALA A 176 -4.63 12.60 6.50
CA ALA A 176 -3.83 13.26 5.47
C ALA A 176 -4.23 12.83 4.05
N PHE A 177 -5.08 11.81 3.91
CA PHE A 177 -5.56 11.28 2.63
C PHE A 177 -7.08 11.43 2.54
N PRO A 178 -7.59 12.56 1.99
CA PRO A 178 -9.03 12.84 1.92
C PRO A 178 -9.81 11.74 1.20
N GLY A 179 -10.83 11.20 1.90
CA GLY A 179 -11.68 10.12 1.38
C GLY A 179 -11.06 8.72 1.46
N TYR A 180 -9.84 8.56 1.96
CA TYR A 180 -9.25 7.24 2.16
C TYR A 180 -9.98 6.44 3.26
N SER A 181 -10.33 5.20 2.95
CA SER A 181 -10.84 4.23 3.90
C SER A 181 -10.01 2.95 3.88
N ASN A 182 -9.25 2.69 4.96
CA ASN A 182 -8.48 1.45 5.09
C ASN A 182 -9.41 0.22 5.17
N LYS A 183 -9.14 -0.82 4.39
CA LYS A 183 -9.96 -2.05 4.29
C LYS A 183 -9.15 -3.28 4.70
N LYS A 184 -9.82 -4.28 5.29
CA LYS A 184 -9.15 -5.53 5.73
C LYS A 184 -8.66 -6.41 4.58
N GLY A 185 -9.17 -6.23 3.36
CA GLY A 185 -8.62 -6.87 2.15
C GLY A 185 -8.93 -8.37 1.98
N GLY A 186 -9.44 -9.06 3.00
CA GLY A 186 -9.72 -10.50 2.93
C GLY A 186 -10.86 -10.98 3.82
N GLY A 187 -11.39 -12.16 3.50
CA GLY A 187 -12.48 -12.82 4.21
C GLY A 187 -13.85 -12.12 4.08
N SER A 188 -14.83 -12.61 4.83
CA SER A 188 -16.21 -12.07 4.85
C SER A 188 -16.29 -10.62 5.34
N ASN A 189 -15.26 -10.13 6.02
CA ASN A 189 -15.17 -8.77 6.56
C ASN A 189 -14.22 -7.87 5.75
N CYS A 190 -13.89 -8.22 4.50
CA CYS A 190 -12.96 -7.47 3.65
C CYS A 190 -13.29 -5.96 3.55
N ASN A 191 -14.58 -5.60 3.44
CA ASN A 191 -15.03 -4.20 3.38
C ASN A 191 -14.92 -3.42 4.71
N SER A 192 -14.74 -4.12 5.83
CA SER A 192 -14.66 -3.46 7.14
C SER A 192 -13.32 -2.74 7.30
N THR A 193 -13.34 -1.65 8.05
CA THR A 193 -12.11 -0.97 8.47
C THR A 193 -11.45 -1.71 9.63
N PHE A 194 -10.18 -1.41 9.88
CA PHE A 194 -9.47 -1.81 11.09
C PHE A 194 -8.91 -0.59 11.82
N LEU A 195 -8.68 -0.73 13.12
CA LEU A 195 -8.13 0.36 13.93
C LEU A 195 -6.68 0.66 13.51
N LEU A 196 -6.42 1.92 13.19
CA LEU A 196 -5.08 2.48 12.94
C LEU A 196 -4.51 3.15 14.19
N ARG A 197 -5.34 3.42 15.21
CA ARG A 197 -4.92 3.88 16.53
C ARG A 197 -5.70 3.10 17.59
N ARG A 198 -5.03 2.76 18.69
CA ARG A 198 -5.69 2.27 19.91
C ARG A 198 -6.03 3.50 20.73
N ILE A 199 -7.31 3.81 20.88
CA ILE A 199 -7.75 4.75 21.92
C ILE A 199 -7.83 3.91 23.19
N LEU A 200 -6.82 4.00 24.05
CA LEU A 200 -6.99 3.61 25.44
C LEU A 200 -7.66 4.77 26.15
N SER A 201 -8.61 4.45 27.04
CA SER A 201 -9.22 5.40 27.96
C SER A 201 -8.16 6.27 28.64
N LEU A 202 -8.53 7.49 29.03
CA LEU A 202 -7.72 8.58 29.62
C LEU A 202 -6.86 8.23 30.87
N LEU A 203 -6.68 6.96 31.21
CA LEU A 203 -5.96 6.49 32.39
C LEU A 203 -4.62 5.79 32.09
N ASP A 204 -4.31 5.42 30.85
CA ASP A 204 -3.01 4.79 30.51
C ASP A 204 -2.20 5.67 29.55
N TYR A 205 -1.18 6.35 30.07
CA TYR A 205 -0.40 7.35 29.33
C TYR A 205 0.53 6.78 28.24
N HIS A 206 0.74 5.46 28.10
CA HIS A 206 1.70 4.92 27.13
C HIS A 206 1.29 3.59 26.50
N VAL A 207 0.44 3.60 25.46
CA VAL A 207 0.60 2.77 24.25
C VAL A 207 -0.06 3.49 23.06
N TYR A 208 0.71 4.27 22.30
CA TYR A 208 0.27 4.72 20.99
C TYR A 208 0.37 3.54 20.03
N SER A 209 -0.75 3.13 19.41
CA SER A 209 -0.63 2.34 18.18
C SER A 209 -0.10 3.28 17.12
N SER A 210 1.18 3.10 16.80
CA SER A 210 1.86 3.87 15.78
C SER A 210 1.83 3.09 14.46
N VAL A 211 1.51 3.81 13.39
CA VAL A 211 1.45 3.29 12.02
C VAL A 211 2.45 4.11 11.24
N TYR A 212 3.34 3.43 10.52
CA TYR A 212 4.40 4.08 9.76
C TYR A 212 4.40 3.59 8.32
N SER A 213 4.72 4.51 7.41
CA SER A 213 5.18 4.20 6.07
C SER A 213 6.70 4.04 6.12
N PHE A 214 7.16 2.80 5.98
CA PHE A 214 8.57 2.45 5.83
C PHE A 214 9.03 2.81 4.42
N ARG A 215 10.03 3.68 4.31
CA ARG A 215 10.66 4.08 3.04
C ARG A 215 11.91 3.25 2.82
N ILE A 216 11.92 2.47 1.75
CA ILE A 216 12.93 1.45 1.47
C ILE A 216 13.58 1.74 0.10
N TYR A 217 14.90 1.67 0.05
CA TYR A 217 15.72 1.96 -1.14
C TYR A 217 16.63 0.78 -1.50
N MET A 218 17.10 0.72 -2.74
CA MET A 218 18.01 -0.33 -3.22
C MET A 218 19.46 -0.07 -2.81
N ILE A 219 20.18 -1.10 -2.35
CA ILE A 219 21.63 -0.99 -2.15
C ILE A 219 22.30 -1.17 -3.52
N ILE A 220 23.08 -0.17 -3.95
CA ILE A 220 23.91 -0.20 -5.16
C ILE A 220 25.18 -1.01 -4.87
#